data_AF-A0A522W744-F1
#
_entry.id   AF-A0A522W744-F1
#
_cell.length_a   1.000
_cell.length_b   1.000
_cell.length_c   1.000
_cell.angle_alpha   90.00
_cell.angle_beta   90.00
_cell.angle_gamma   90.00
#
_symmetry.space_group_name_H-M   'P 1'
#
loop_
_entity.id
_entity.type
_entity.pdbx_description
1 polymer ?
#
loop_
_entity_poly.entity_id
_entity_poly.type
_entity_poly.pdbx_seq_one_letter_code
_entity_poly.pdbx_strand_id
1 'polypeptide(L)'
;AARLAGGMAPDQAGLRPVPPPRWPDWPDDLASVIYMDHYGNAWTGLRAAAVAGDWIDVGGCRLKRAMTFGDVAAGAAFWYENSSGLVEVAVNGGRADCLPGIELGAFVTI
;
A
#
# COMPACT_ATOMS: atom_id res chain seq x y z
N ALA A 1 1.18 -12.05 24.44
CA ALA A 1 0.97 -10.59 24.54
C ALA A 1 1.08 -10.08 25.98
N ALA A 2 0.16 -10.44 26.89
CA ALA A 2 0.14 -9.91 28.26
C ALA A 2 1.46 -10.09 29.05
N ARG A 3 2.14 -11.24 28.94
CA ARG A 3 3.44 -11.48 29.60
C ARG A 3 4.51 -10.47 29.17
N LEU A 4 4.68 -10.29 27.86
CA LEU A 4 5.63 -9.31 27.30
C LEU A 4 5.24 -7.87 27.67
N ALA A 5 3.96 -7.52 27.55
CA ALA A 5 3.45 -6.19 27.91
C ALA A 5 3.62 -5.89 29.41
N GLY A 6 3.56 -6.92 30.25
CA GLY A 6 3.85 -6.85 31.68
C GLY A 6 5.35 -6.83 32.03
N GLY A 7 6.25 -6.71 31.06
CA GLY A 7 7.70 -6.58 31.28
C GLY A 7 8.46 -7.89 31.41
N MET A 8 7.81 -9.05 31.22
CA MET A 8 8.50 -10.34 31.21
C MET A 8 9.41 -10.45 29.99
N ALA A 9 10.65 -10.89 30.20
CA ALA A 9 11.58 -11.12 29.09
C ALA A 9 11.06 -12.23 28.16
N PRO A 10 11.42 -12.23 26.86
CA PRO A 10 10.89 -13.18 25.88
C PRO A 10 11.09 -14.67 26.26
N ASP A 11 12.25 -15.01 26.81
CA ASP A 11 12.58 -16.35 27.29
C ASP A 11 11.70 -16.78 28.47
N GLN A 12 11.50 -15.89 29.44
CA GLN A 12 10.59 -16.09 30.57
C GLN A 12 9.12 -16.19 30.13
N ALA A 13 8.77 -15.53 29.03
CA ALA A 13 7.44 -15.62 28.43
C ALA A 13 7.20 -16.95 27.68
N GLY A 14 8.20 -17.82 27.58
CA GLY A 14 8.16 -19.09 26.86
C GLY A 14 8.42 -18.96 25.36
N LEU A 15 8.99 -17.83 24.93
CA LEU A 15 9.38 -17.61 23.53
C LEU A 15 10.81 -18.09 23.32
N ARG A 16 11.06 -18.62 22.12
CA ARG A 16 12.40 -18.94 21.65
C ARG A 16 12.73 -18.07 20.45
N PRO A 17 13.99 -17.64 20.28
CA PRO A 17 14.41 -17.01 19.05
C PRO A 17 14.14 -17.94 17.87
N VAL A 18 13.61 -17.37 16.80
CA VAL A 18 13.54 -18.02 15.50
C VAL A 18 14.26 -17.11 14.51
N PRO A 19 14.93 -17.67 13.48
CA PRO A 19 15.37 -16.86 12.36
C PRO A 19 14.19 -16.04 11.83
N PRO A 20 14.40 -14.77 11.46
CA PRO A 20 13.33 -13.97 10.89
C PRO A 20 12.76 -14.70 9.66
N PRO A 21 11.43 -14.73 9.49
CA PRO A 21 10.82 -15.25 8.27
C PRO A 21 11.21 -14.32 7.13
N ARG A 22 12.29 -14.65 6.43
CA ARG A 22 12.65 -14.03 5.16
C ARG A 22 12.16 -14.95 4.06
N TRP A 23 11.33 -14.42 3.17
CA TRP A 23 11.01 -15.06 1.89
C TRP A 23 11.95 -14.44 0.85
N PRO A 24 13.04 -15.13 0.46
CA PRO A 24 14.09 -14.53 -0.38
C PRO A 24 13.59 -14.04 -1.73
N ASP A 25 12.53 -14.66 -2.23
CA ASP A 25 11.92 -14.33 -3.52
C ASP A 25 10.88 -13.19 -3.43
N TRP A 26 10.61 -12.67 -2.22
CA TRP A 26 9.71 -11.54 -2.05
C TRP A 26 10.48 -10.23 -2.25
N PRO A 27 10.02 -9.35 -3.14
CA PRO A 27 10.64 -8.06 -3.31
C PRO A 27 10.39 -7.17 -2.08
N ASP A 28 11.32 -6.26 -1.80
CA ASP A 28 11.14 -5.23 -0.78
C ASP A 28 10.01 -4.25 -1.16
N ASP A 29 9.85 -4.00 -2.47
CA ASP A 29 8.78 -3.20 -3.06
C ASP A 29 7.99 -4.05 -4.05
N LEU A 30 6.80 -4.49 -3.64
CA LEU A 30 5.91 -5.27 -4.51
C LEU A 30 5.07 -4.32 -5.37
N ALA A 31 5.34 -4.28 -6.67
CA ALA A 31 4.62 -3.49 -7.66
C ALA A 31 3.22 -4.06 -7.97
N SER A 32 2.39 -4.24 -6.95
CA SER A 32 1.03 -4.76 -7.08
C SER A 32 0.13 -4.21 -5.97
N VAL A 33 -1.17 -4.14 -6.25
CA VAL A 33 -2.19 -3.84 -5.23
C VAL A 33 -2.23 -4.98 -4.21
N ILE A 34 -2.02 -4.68 -2.94
CA ILE A 34 -1.96 -5.66 -1.84
C ILE A 34 -3.14 -5.56 -0.88
N TYR A 35 -3.87 -4.44 -0.89
CA TYR A 35 -4.94 -4.18 0.06
C TYR A 35 -5.94 -3.18 -0.49
N MET A 36 -7.21 -3.39 -0.20
CA MET A 36 -8.29 -2.42 -0.41
C MET A 36 -8.78 -1.96 0.94
N ASP A 37 -8.76 -0.65 1.18
CA ASP A 37 -9.24 -0.11 2.44
C ASP A 37 -10.78 -0.01 2.48
N HIS A 38 -11.31 0.41 3.62
CA HIS A 38 -12.75 0.54 3.81
C HIS A 38 -13.40 1.56 2.84
N TYR A 39 -12.68 2.63 2.49
CA TYR A 39 -13.13 3.66 1.56
C TYR A 39 -13.07 3.21 0.10
N GLY A 40 -12.38 2.10 -0.19
CA GLY A 40 -12.18 1.56 -1.52
C GLY A 40 -10.95 2.12 -2.22
N ASN A 41 -9.99 2.69 -1.47
CA ASN A 41 -8.68 3.04 -2.00
C ASN A 41 -7.80 1.79 -2.09
N ALA A 42 -6.96 1.73 -3.12
CA ALA A 42 -6.10 0.58 -3.39
C ALA A 42 -4.66 0.87 -2.95
N TRP A 43 -4.21 0.16 -1.94
CA TRP A 43 -2.83 0.22 -1.45
C TRP A 43 -1.97 -0.76 -2.22
N THR A 44 -0.79 -0.31 -2.63
CA THR A 44 0.18 -1.16 -3.30
C THR A 44 1.32 -1.53 -2.35
N GLY A 45 2.08 -2.57 -2.67
CA GLY A 45 3.31 -2.91 -1.96
C GLY A 45 4.51 -2.04 -2.36
N LEU A 46 4.31 -1.00 -3.17
CA LEU A 46 5.35 -0.12 -3.69
C LEU A 46 5.50 1.09 -2.77
N ARG A 47 6.71 1.38 -2.29
CA ARG A 47 6.98 2.64 -1.59
C ARG A 47 6.86 3.82 -2.55
N ALA A 48 6.20 4.90 -2.11
CA ALA A 48 6.07 6.12 -2.90
C ALA A 48 7.44 6.73 -3.25
N ALA A 49 8.42 6.58 -2.36
CA ALA A 49 9.80 7.02 -2.58
C ALA A 49 10.53 6.26 -3.71
N ALA A 50 10.04 5.10 -4.15
CA ALA A 50 10.60 4.35 -5.28
C ALA A 50 10.08 4.85 -6.63
N VAL A 51 9.04 5.70 -6.65
CA VAL A 51 8.46 6.27 -7.88
C VAL A 51 9.16 7.58 -8.23
N ALA A 52 9.92 7.59 -9.33
CA ALA A 52 10.69 8.78 -9.73
C ALA A 52 9.84 9.86 -10.43
N GLY A 53 8.68 9.49 -10.99
CA GLY A 53 7.81 10.38 -11.76
C GLY A 53 6.47 10.65 -11.08
N ASP A 54 5.66 11.49 -11.74
CA ASP A 54 4.30 11.80 -11.27
C ASP A 54 3.24 10.82 -11.78
N TRP A 55 3.58 9.91 -12.68
CA TRP A 55 2.62 9.02 -13.33
C TRP A 55 2.92 7.57 -13.00
N ILE A 56 1.86 6.82 -12.74
CA ILE A 56 1.90 5.36 -12.66
C ILE A 56 0.76 4.79 -13.50
N ASP A 57 0.90 3.53 -13.89
CA ASP A 57 -0.14 2.75 -14.53
C ASP A 57 -0.50 1.57 -13.60
N VAL A 58 -1.77 1.46 -13.18
CA VAL A 58 -2.26 0.38 -12.31
C VAL A 58 -3.41 -0.34 -13.00
N GLY A 59 -3.20 -1.60 -13.37
CA GLY A 59 -4.24 -2.38 -14.06
C GLY A 59 -4.75 -1.74 -15.35
N GLY A 60 -3.91 -0.95 -16.04
CA GLY A 60 -4.28 -0.18 -17.23
C GLY A 60 -4.88 1.20 -16.97
N CYS A 61 -5.05 1.60 -15.70
CA CYS A 61 -5.44 2.96 -15.33
C CYS A 61 -4.20 3.84 -15.15
N ARG A 62 -4.06 4.86 -16.01
CA ARG A 62 -2.98 5.86 -15.90
C ARG A 62 -3.33 6.96 -14.93
N LEU A 63 -2.55 7.09 -13.85
CA LEU A 63 -2.87 7.90 -12.69
C LEU A 63 -1.79 8.94 -12.45
N LYS A 64 -2.19 10.19 -12.24
CA LYS A 64 -1.26 11.27 -11.87
C LYS A 64 -1.15 11.36 -10.34
N ARG A 65 0.02 11.76 -9.86
CA ARG A 65 0.27 12.06 -8.46
C ARG A 65 -0.52 13.29 -8.03
N ALA A 66 -1.08 13.23 -6.83
CA ALA A 66 -1.57 14.37 -6.07
C ALA A 66 -1.05 14.28 -4.63
N MET A 67 -1.08 15.39 -3.89
CA MET A 67 -0.66 15.38 -2.47
C MET A 67 -1.84 15.10 -1.55
N THR A 68 -3.03 15.56 -1.94
CA THR A 68 -4.27 15.38 -1.19
C THR A 68 -5.46 15.16 -2.12
N PHE A 69 -6.56 14.66 -1.56
CA PHE A 69 -7.85 14.53 -2.26
C PHE A 69 -8.35 15.88 -2.81
N GLY A 70 -8.03 16.99 -2.15
CA GLY A 70 -8.46 18.34 -2.55
C GLY A 70 -7.71 18.91 -3.76
N ASP A 71 -6.59 18.29 -4.17
CA ASP A 71 -5.77 18.79 -5.28
C ASP A 71 -6.34 18.40 -6.65
N VAL A 72 -7.32 17.49 -6.70
CA VAL A 72 -7.95 16.99 -7.92
C VAL A 72 -9.46 17.21 -7.89
N ALA A 73 -10.08 17.28 -9.06
CA ALA A 73 -11.52 17.41 -9.18
C ALA A 73 -12.26 16.22 -8.54
N ALA A 74 -13.48 16.45 -8.05
CA ALA A 74 -14.33 15.37 -7.57
C ALA A 74 -14.54 14.32 -8.68
N GLY A 75 -14.45 13.04 -8.32
CA GLY A 75 -14.49 11.89 -9.21
C GLY A 75 -13.17 11.59 -9.93
N ALA A 76 -12.14 12.43 -9.81
CA ALA A 76 -10.85 12.15 -10.42
C ALA A 76 -10.07 11.08 -9.64
N ALA A 77 -9.54 10.10 -10.38
CA ALA A 77 -8.61 9.10 -9.87
C ALA A 77 -7.19 9.66 -9.85
N PHE A 78 -6.44 9.34 -8.80
CA PHE A 78 -5.07 9.79 -8.60
C PHE A 78 -4.31 8.80 -7.73
N TRP A 79 -2.99 8.96 -7.64
CA TRP A 79 -2.19 8.26 -6.63
C TRP A 79 -1.50 9.26 -5.69
N TYR A 80 -1.21 8.83 -4.47
CA TYR A 80 -0.48 9.62 -3.50
C TYR A 80 0.31 8.71 -2.54
N GLU A 81 1.15 9.31 -1.71
CA GLU A 81 1.84 8.61 -0.63
C GLU A 81 0.93 8.56 0.59
N ASN A 82 0.59 7.36 1.05
CA ASN A 82 -0.25 7.19 2.23
C ASN A 82 0.52 7.30 3.55
N SER A 83 -0.19 7.17 4.67
CA SER A 83 0.39 7.28 6.02
C SER A 83 1.42 6.20 6.37
N SER A 84 1.54 5.15 5.54
CA SER A 84 2.54 4.09 5.67
C SER A 84 3.70 4.24 4.69
N GLY A 85 3.73 5.31 3.88
CA GLY A 85 4.77 5.57 2.87
C GLY A 85 4.60 4.76 1.57
N LEU A 86 3.43 4.13 1.37
CA LEU A 86 3.13 3.32 0.19
C LEU A 86 2.36 4.13 -0.85
N VAL A 87 2.45 3.73 -2.10
CA VAL A 87 1.60 4.23 -3.18
C VAL A 87 0.17 3.73 -2.94
N GLU A 88 -0.74 4.67 -2.79
CA GLU A 88 -2.17 4.44 -2.68
C GLU A 88 -2.90 5.10 -3.85
N VAL A 89 -3.79 4.35 -4.50
CA VAL A 89 -4.70 4.86 -5.53
C VAL A 89 -6.04 5.18 -4.90
N ALA A 90 -6.53 6.38 -5.18
CA ALA A 90 -7.78 6.89 -4.65
C ALA A 90 -8.59 7.64 -5.71
N VAL A 91 -9.88 7.85 -5.43
CA VAL A 91 -10.77 8.69 -6.23
C VAL A 91 -11.36 9.77 -5.33
N ASN A 92 -11.23 11.04 -5.70
CA ASN A 92 -11.77 12.12 -4.88
C ASN A 92 -13.31 12.03 -4.76
N GLY A 93 -13.82 11.71 -3.57
CA GLY A 93 -15.25 11.48 -3.34
C GLY A 93 -15.81 10.22 -4.01
N GLY A 94 -14.95 9.27 -4.37
CA GLY A 94 -15.34 8.00 -5.00
C GLY A 94 -14.58 6.82 -4.42
N ARG A 95 -14.58 5.69 -5.15
CA ARG A 95 -13.84 4.47 -4.79
C ARG A 95 -12.95 4.04 -5.94
N ALA A 96 -11.69 3.70 -5.65
CA ALA A 96 -10.76 3.18 -6.65
C ALA A 96 -11.10 1.74 -7.05
N ASP A 97 -11.60 0.92 -6.12
CA ASP A 97 -12.01 -0.47 -6.37
C ASP A 97 -13.20 -0.64 -7.34
N CYS A 98 -13.87 0.46 -7.70
CA CYS A 98 -14.90 0.48 -8.73
C CYS A 98 -14.34 0.79 -10.12
N LEU A 99 -13.06 1.15 -10.23
CA LEU A 99 -12.40 1.41 -11.50
C LEU A 99 -11.98 0.07 -12.15
N PRO A 100 -12.22 -0.12 -13.46
CA PRO A 100 -11.80 -1.32 -14.16
C PRO A 100 -10.27 -1.55 -14.05
N GLY A 101 -9.88 -2.76 -13.67
CA GLY A 101 -8.46 -3.15 -13.53
C GLY A 101 -7.82 -2.83 -12.18
N ILE A 102 -8.50 -2.09 -11.30
CA ILE A 102 -8.00 -1.82 -9.94
C ILE A 102 -8.59 -2.85 -8.97
N GLU A 103 -7.88 -3.98 -8.84
CA GLU A 103 -8.25 -5.09 -7.96
C GLU A 103 -7.02 -5.64 -7.22
N LEU A 104 -7.22 -6.50 -6.22
CA LEU A 104 -6.11 -7.16 -5.52
C LEU A 104 -5.22 -7.91 -6.53
N GLY A 105 -3.91 -7.71 -6.44
CA GLY A 105 -2.93 -8.28 -7.35
C GLY A 105 -2.74 -7.51 -8.65
N ALA A 106 -3.51 -6.46 -8.93
CA ALA A 106 -3.30 -5.63 -10.11
C ALA A 106 -1.88 -5.03 -10.11
N PHE A 107 -1.18 -5.21 -11.24
CA PHE A 107 0.22 -4.80 -11.36
C PHE A 107 0.37 -3.29 -11.53
N VAL A 108 1.47 -2.75 -10.99
CA VAL A 108 1.82 -1.33 -11.04
C VAL A 108 3.05 -1.15 -11.93
N THR A 109 2.97 -0.21 -12.88
CA THR A 109 4.12 0.22 -13.68
C THR A 109 4.41 1.69 -13.39
N ILE A 110 5.69 2.05 -13.27
CA ILE A 110 6.19 3.40 -12.96
C ILE A 110 6.97 4.01 -14.12
#